data_AF-A0A0T6AUJ4-F1
#
_entry.id   AF-A0A0T6AUJ4-F1
#
_cell.length_a   1.000
_cell.length_b   1.000
_cell.length_c   1.000
_cell.angle_alpha   90.00
_cell.angle_beta   90.00
_cell.angle_gamma   90.00
#
_symmetry.space_group_name_H-M   'P 1'
#
loop_
_entity.id
_entity.type
_entity.pdbx_description
1 polymer ?
#
loop_
_entity_poly.entity_id
_entity_poly.type
_entity_poly.pdbx_seq_one_letter_code
_entity_poly.pdbx_strand_id
1 'polypeptide(L)'
;MIFKICTRISKTSPRLLLNMAKRHYSDYEGFKKLVDSAQNIVALTGAGVSAESGIPVFRGAGGWWRSHRATELATPEAFATDPALVWEFYHYRREVAFNSSPNNVCNYLLCPVTLIYNI
;
A
#
# COMPACT_ATOMS: atom_id res chain seq x y z
N MET A 1 8.71 -4.88 -3.77
CA MET A 1 8.34 -5.04 -2.35
C MET A 1 9.43 -4.35 -1.54
N ILE A 2 9.22 -3.12 -1.07
CA ILE A 2 10.19 -2.43 -0.21
C ILE A 2 9.48 -2.18 1.12
N PHE A 3 9.74 -3.04 2.10
CA PHE A 3 9.33 -2.79 3.48
C PHE A 3 10.27 -1.74 4.07
N LYS A 4 9.77 -0.52 4.26
CA LYS A 4 10.50 0.49 5.03
C LYS A 4 9.98 0.46 6.47
N ILE A 5 10.61 -0.38 7.29
CA ILE A 5 10.36 -0.45 8.73
C ILE A 5 10.91 0.84 9.35
N CYS A 6 10.04 1.69 9.88
CA CYS A 6 10.43 2.86 10.66
C CYS A 6 10.21 2.55 12.14
N THR A 7 11.26 2.10 12.83
CA THR A 7 11.22 1.97 14.29
C THR A 7 11.29 3.38 14.90
N ARG A 8 10.42 3.70 15.86
CA ARG A 8 10.51 4.96 16.62
C ARG A 8 11.70 4.84 17.57
N ILE A 9 12.82 5.47 17.22
CA ILE A 9 14.04 5.43 18.04
C ILE A 9 14.11 6.70 18.88
N SER A 10 13.81 6.58 20.18
CA SER A 10 13.77 7.73 21.08
C SER A 10 15.15 8.30 21.46
N LYS A 11 16.27 7.65 21.07
CA LYS A 11 17.64 8.11 21.37
C LYS A 11 18.71 7.56 20.39
N THR A 12 18.69 7.88 19.09
CA THR A 12 19.82 7.52 18.20
C THR A 12 20.43 8.69 17.45
N SER A 13 21.77 8.70 17.50
CA SER A 13 22.64 9.57 16.72
C SER A 13 22.30 9.49 15.21
N PRO A 14 22.34 10.61 14.47
CA PRO A 14 22.05 10.66 13.02
C PRO A 14 22.81 9.63 12.17
N ARG A 15 24.01 9.21 12.62
CA ARG A 15 24.82 8.17 11.95
C ARG A 15 24.20 6.77 12.00
N LEU A 16 23.45 6.43 13.05
CA LEU A 16 22.79 5.12 13.20
C LEU A 16 21.59 4.97 12.25
N LEU A 17 20.82 6.04 12.06
CA LEU A 17 19.72 6.08 11.09
C LEU A 17 20.21 5.84 9.66
N LEU A 18 21.35 6.44 9.29
CA LEU A 18 21.94 6.30 7.95
C LEU A 18 22.46 4.87 7.68
N ASN A 19 22.97 4.19 8.72
CA ASN A 19 23.45 2.80 8.61
C ASN A 19 22.31 1.77 8.60
N MET A 20 21.21 2.03 9.31
CA MET A 20 20.02 1.16 9.27
C MET A 20 19.32 1.20 7.92
N ALA A 21 19.25 2.35 7.26
CA ALA A 21 18.66 2.50 5.92
C ALA A 21 19.40 1.70 4.83
N LYS A 22 20.62 1.23 5.10
CA LYS A 22 21.45 0.43 4.17
C LYS A 22 21.36 -1.08 4.40
N ARG A 23 20.69 -1.56 5.45
CA ARG A 23 20.57 -3.00 5.72
C ARG A 23 19.47 -3.60 4.86
N HIS A 24 19.85 -4.08 3.68
CA HIS A 24 18.99 -4.90 2.85
C HIS A 24 19.02 -6.34 3.39
N TYR A 25 17.95 -6.75 4.07
CA TYR A 25 17.75 -8.14 4.45
C TYR A 25 17.03 -8.85 3.30
N SER A 26 17.71 -9.80 2.67
CA SER A 26 17.13 -10.63 1.59
C SER A 26 16.73 -12.02 2.08
N ASP A 27 17.06 -12.38 3.32
CA ASP A 27 16.79 -13.67 3.93
C ASP A 27 15.66 -13.58 4.97
N TYR A 28 14.83 -14.63 5.02
CA TYR A 28 13.68 -14.70 5.93
C TYR A 28 14.10 -14.70 7.40
N GLU A 29 15.18 -15.40 7.75
CA GLU A 29 15.65 -15.57 9.13
C GLU A 29 16.13 -14.25 9.75
N GLY A 30 16.92 -13.48 9.01
CA GLY A 30 17.38 -12.15 9.42
C GLY A 30 16.22 -11.17 9.57
N PHE A 31 15.25 -11.23 8.64
CA PHE A 31 14.02 -10.43 8.75
C PHE A 31 13.20 -10.81 9.98
N LYS A 32 13.00 -12.12 10.23
CA LYS A 32 12.23 -12.62 11.37
C LYS A 32 12.85 -12.17 12.71
N LYS A 33 14.16 -12.31 12.88
CA LYS A 33 14.87 -11.85 14.09
C LYS A 33 14.68 -10.35 14.32
N LEU A 34 14.71 -9.56 13.25
CA LEU A 34 14.50 -8.11 13.34
C LEU A 34 13.07 -7.79 13.78
N VAL A 35 12.07 -8.45 13.20
CA VAL A 35 10.66 -8.30 13.58
C VAL A 35 10.43 -8.73 15.03
N ASP A 36 10.96 -9.88 15.45
CA ASP A 36 10.79 -10.42 16.81
C ASP A 36 11.44 -9.51 17.88
N SER A 37 12.52 -8.79 17.53
CA SER A 37 13.20 -7.84 18.43
C SER A 37 12.63 -6.41 18.41
N ALA A 38 11.73 -6.11 17.47
CA ALA A 38 11.21 -4.76 17.29
C ALA A 38 10.09 -4.45 18.29
N GLN A 39 10.22 -3.34 19.01
CA GLN A 39 9.19 -2.88 19.95
C GLN A 39 8.06 -2.08 19.29
N ASN A 40 8.32 -1.50 18.11
CA ASN A 40 7.38 -0.65 17.39
C ASN A 40 7.51 -0.93 15.88
N ILE A 41 6.49 -1.53 15.29
CA ILE A 41 6.46 -1.91 13.88
C ILE A 41 5.43 -1.04 13.16
N VAL A 42 5.85 -0.46 12.04
CA VAL A 42 4.96 0.27 11.12
C VAL A 42 5.03 -0.43 9.77
N ALA A 43 3.89 -0.90 9.26
CA ALA A 43 3.78 -1.38 7.89
C ALA A 43 3.21 -0.26 7.01
N LEU A 44 3.95 0.10 5.96
CA LEU A 44 3.46 0.99 4.91
C LEU A 44 3.00 0.13 3.73
N THR A 45 1.70 0.14 3.48
CA THR A 45 1.07 -0.66 2.43
C THR A 45 0.68 0.23 1.26
N GLY A 46 0.59 -0.36 0.07
CA GLY A 46 0.05 0.30 -1.12
C GLY A 46 -0.89 -0.62 -1.87
N ALA A 47 -1.39 -0.16 -3.03
CA ALA A 47 -2.37 -0.88 -3.83
C ALA A 47 -1.96 -2.33 -4.18
N GLY A 48 -0.65 -2.63 -4.22
CA GLY A 48 -0.13 -3.98 -4.47
C GLY A 48 -0.60 -5.04 -3.47
N VAL A 49 -0.88 -4.67 -2.22
CA VAL A 49 -1.41 -5.61 -1.21
C VAL A 49 -2.83 -6.06 -1.60
N SER A 50 -3.61 -5.20 -2.25
CA SER A 50 -4.98 -5.49 -2.67
C SER A 50 -5.06 -6.22 -4.02
N ALA A 51 -3.96 -6.29 -4.79
CA ALA A 51 -3.93 -6.92 -6.11
C ALA A 51 -4.31 -8.40 -6.07
N GLU A 52 -3.77 -9.13 -5.08
CA GLU A 52 -4.08 -10.55 -4.88
C GLU A 52 -5.52 -10.80 -4.40
N SER A 53 -6.22 -9.76 -3.94
CA SER A 53 -7.65 -9.81 -3.59
C SER A 53 -8.56 -9.49 -4.79
N GLY A 54 -7.99 -9.38 -6.00
CA GLY A 54 -8.72 -9.07 -7.24
C GLY A 54 -9.03 -7.59 -7.45
N ILE A 55 -8.50 -6.70 -6.60
CA ILE A 55 -8.73 -5.25 -6.71
C ILE A 55 -7.74 -4.64 -7.72
N PRO A 56 -8.22 -3.93 -8.77
CA PRO A 56 -7.36 -3.29 -9.75
C PRO A 56 -6.41 -2.27 -9.13
N VAL A 57 -5.13 -2.40 -9.47
CA VAL A 57 -4.06 -1.48 -9.05
C VAL A 57 -3.91 -0.34 -10.04
N PHE A 58 -3.55 0.86 -9.57
CA PHE A 58 -3.44 2.05 -10.43
C PHE A 58 -2.32 1.99 -11.49
N ARG A 59 -1.39 1.02 -11.42
CA ARG A 59 -0.24 0.90 -12.30
C ARG A 59 -0.15 -0.51 -12.90
N GLY A 60 0.44 -0.64 -14.09
CA GLY A 60 0.56 -1.93 -14.78
C GLY A 60 -0.75 -2.37 -15.42
N ALA A 61 -0.97 -3.69 -15.53
CA ALA A 61 -2.14 -4.26 -16.20
C ALA A 61 -3.49 -3.82 -15.58
N GLY A 62 -3.53 -3.55 -14.27
CA GLY A 62 -4.73 -3.05 -13.58
C GLY A 62 -4.97 -1.55 -13.70
N GLY A 63 -4.04 -0.80 -14.30
CA GLY A 63 -4.07 0.67 -14.34
C GLY A 63 -5.01 1.25 -15.40
N TRP A 64 -5.73 0.40 -16.12
CA TRP A 64 -6.67 0.79 -17.18
C TRP A 64 -8.10 0.49 -16.76
N TRP A 65 -9.00 1.43 -17.05
CA TRP A 65 -10.44 1.24 -16.95
C TRP A 65 -11.08 1.77 -18.24
N ARG A 66 -11.75 0.87 -18.98
CA ARG A 66 -12.18 1.11 -20.36
C ARG A 66 -10.99 1.59 -21.21
N SER A 67 -11.10 2.75 -21.85
CA SER A 67 -10.06 3.41 -22.65
C SER A 67 -9.21 4.42 -21.88
N HIS A 68 -9.39 4.54 -20.56
CA HIS A 68 -8.72 5.56 -19.74
C HIS A 68 -7.71 4.95 -18.77
N ARG A 69 -6.64 5.69 -18.48
CA ARG A 69 -5.77 5.32 -17.36
C ARG A 69 -6.40 5.78 -16.05
N ALA A 70 -6.31 4.93 -15.02
CA ALA A 70 -6.77 5.26 -13.68
C ALA A 70 -6.11 6.56 -13.15
N THR A 71 -4.86 6.83 -13.53
CA THR A 71 -4.13 8.05 -13.17
C THR A 71 -4.64 9.31 -13.88
N GLU A 72 -5.32 9.17 -15.02
CA GLU A 72 -5.92 10.29 -15.75
C GLU A 72 -7.28 10.65 -15.18
N LEU A 73 -8.01 9.68 -14.62
CA LEU A 73 -9.33 9.90 -14.00
C LEU A 73 -9.25 10.33 -12.53
N ALA A 74 -8.15 10.01 -11.84
CA ALA A 74 -7.94 10.35 -10.43
C ALA A 74 -7.26 11.73 -10.26
N THR A 75 -7.73 12.74 -10.99
CA THR A 75 -7.24 14.12 -10.87
C THR A 75 -8.39 15.11 -10.67
N PRO A 76 -8.18 16.23 -9.96
CA PRO A 76 -9.19 17.28 -9.82
C PRO A 76 -9.66 17.83 -11.17
N GLU A 77 -8.75 17.93 -12.14
CA GLU A 77 -9.03 18.45 -13.48
C GLU A 77 -9.96 17.52 -14.27
N ALA A 78 -9.78 16.21 -14.14
CA ALA A 78 -10.67 15.23 -14.76
C ALA A 78 -12.07 15.29 -14.16
N PHE A 79 -12.17 15.44 -12.83
CA PHE A 79 -13.45 15.61 -12.15
C PHE A 79 -14.16 16.91 -12.55
N ALA A 80 -13.40 17.99 -12.74
CA ALA A 80 -13.96 19.27 -13.21
C ALA A 80 -14.43 19.21 -14.68
N THR A 81 -13.76 18.39 -15.51
CA THR A 81 -14.08 18.24 -16.94
C THR A 81 -15.30 17.34 -17.16
N ASP A 82 -15.32 16.17 -16.52
CA ASP A 82 -16.42 15.20 -16.63
C ASP A 82 -16.62 14.47 -15.29
N PRO A 83 -17.43 15.04 -14.37
CA PRO A 83 -17.66 14.42 -13.08
C PRO A 83 -18.43 13.11 -13.20
N ALA A 84 -19.28 12.93 -14.22
CA ALA A 84 -20.06 11.71 -14.40
C ALA A 84 -19.15 10.53 -14.73
N LEU A 85 -18.20 10.70 -15.65
CA LEU A 85 -17.20 9.69 -15.99
C LEU A 85 -16.36 9.30 -14.77
N VAL A 86 -15.91 10.29 -14.00
CA VAL A 86 -15.13 10.02 -12.78
C VAL A 86 -15.98 9.29 -11.73
N TRP A 87 -17.24 9.64 -11.58
CA TRP A 87 -18.17 8.91 -10.70
C TRP A 87 -18.39 7.47 -11.13
N GLU A 88 -18.57 7.20 -12.43
CA GLU A 88 -18.68 5.83 -12.95
C GLU A 88 -17.42 5.02 -12.65
N PHE A 89 -16.24 5.62 -12.82
CA PHE A 89 -14.97 4.99 -12.50
C PHE A 89 -14.87 4.60 -11.01
N TYR A 90 -15.20 5.52 -10.11
CA TYR A 90 -15.20 5.23 -8.67
C TYR A 90 -16.30 4.26 -8.26
N HIS A 91 -17.47 4.32 -8.88
CA HIS A 91 -18.55 3.36 -8.63
C HIS A 91 -18.14 1.94 -9.01
N TYR A 92 -17.56 1.74 -10.20
CA TYR A 92 -16.99 0.46 -10.61
C TYR A 92 -16.00 -0.09 -9.57
N ARG A 93 -15.08 0.75 -9.08
CA ARG A 93 -14.09 0.31 -8.08
C ARG A 93 -14.71 -0.04 -6.74
N ARG A 94 -15.79 0.65 -6.34
CA ARG A 94 -16.55 0.32 -5.13
C ARG A 94 -17.21 -1.06 -5.25
N GLU A 95 -17.85 -1.35 -6.39
CA GLU A 95 -18.46 -2.65 -6.65
C GLU A 95 -17.42 -3.78 -6.63
N VAL A 96 -16.27 -3.57 -7.26
CA VAL A 96 -15.18 -4.56 -7.24
C VAL A 96 -14.68 -4.78 -5.82
N ALA A 97 -14.40 -3.72 -5.07
CA ALA A 97 -13.93 -3.83 -3.68
C ALA A 97 -14.96 -4.49 -2.76
N PHE A 98 -16.25 -4.22 -2.96
CA PHE A 98 -17.34 -4.82 -2.18
C PHE A 98 -17.44 -6.34 -2.40
N ASN A 99 -17.20 -6.80 -3.63
CA ASN A 99 -17.24 -8.22 -3.97
C ASN A 99 -15.91 -8.95 -3.72
N SER A 100 -14.84 -8.24 -3.35
CA SER A 100 -13.54 -8.81 -3.02
C SER A 100 -13.50 -9.32 -1.57
N SER A 101 -12.78 -10.42 -1.35
CA SER A 101 -12.49 -10.94 -0.01
C SER A 101 -11.04 -10.62 0.41
N PRO A 102 -10.77 -10.41 1.71
CA PRO A 102 -9.41 -10.17 2.18
C PRO A 102 -8.47 -11.36 1.88
N ASN A 103 -7.32 -11.08 1.28
CA ASN A 103 -6.25 -12.07 1.18
C ASN A 103 -5.55 -12.28 2.54
N ASN A 104 -4.65 -13.27 2.58
CA ASN A 104 -3.89 -13.60 3.78
C ASN A 104 -3.11 -12.40 4.32
N VAL A 105 -2.51 -11.58 3.44
CA VAL A 105 -1.75 -10.39 3.84
C VAL A 105 -2.64 -9.37 4.56
N CYS A 106 -3.81 -9.07 4.01
CA CYS A 106 -4.81 -8.22 4.65
C CYS A 106 -5.25 -8.78 6.01
N ASN A 107 -5.49 -10.09 6.11
CA ASN A 107 -5.86 -10.73 7.37
C ASN A 107 -4.79 -10.57 8.45
N TYR A 108 -3.50 -10.67 8.10
CA TYR A 108 -2.40 -10.46 9.04
C TYR A 108 -2.20 -8.98 9.42
N LEU A 109 -2.47 -8.05 8.51
CA LEU A 109 -2.33 -6.61 8.74
C LEU A 109 -3.48 -5.98 9.54
N LEU A 110 -4.62 -6.67 9.66
CA LEU A 110 -5.74 -6.23 10.52
C LEU A 110 -5.46 -6.46 12.02
N CYS A 111 -4.38 -7.17 12.37
CA CYS A 111 -3.78 -7.17 13.71
C CYS A 111 -2.99 -5.86 13.89
N PRO A 112 -3.09 -5.14 15.03
CA PRO A 112 -3.19 -3.67 15.12
C PRO A 112 -2.04 -2.93 14.42
N VAL A 113 -2.17 -2.79 13.11
CA VAL A 113 -1.30 -2.01 12.25
C VAL A 113 -2.23 -1.03 11.56
N THR A 114 -2.17 0.22 11.98
CA THR A 114 -2.97 1.32 11.46
C THR A 114 -2.84 1.40 9.94
N LEU A 115 -3.83 0.89 9.22
CA LEU A 115 -3.91 0.98 7.76
C LEU A 115 -4.26 2.41 7.37
N ILE A 116 -3.25 3.17 6.94
CA ILE A 116 -3.45 4.44 6.24
C ILE A 116 -3.86 4.07 4.81
N TYR A 117 -5.18 3.98 4.57
CA TYR A 117 -5.71 4.02 3.21
C TYR A 117 -5.53 5.44 2.67
N ASN A 118 -4.51 5.65 1.84
CA ASN A 118 -4.48 6.80 0.95
C ASN A 118 -5.44 6.52 -0.22
N ILE A 119 -6.57 7.23 -0.20
CA ILE A 119 -7.40 7.50 -1.39
C ILE A 119 -6.71 8.59 -2.19
#